data_AF-A0A7S2GWQ0-F1
#
_entry.id   AF-A0A7S2GWQ0-F1
#
_cell.length_a   1.000
_cell.length_b   1.000
_cell.length_c   1.000
_cell.angle_alpha   90.00
_cell.angle_beta   90.00
_cell.angle_gamma   90.00
#
_symmetry.space_group_name_H-M   'P 1'
#
loop_
_entity.id
_entity.type
_entity.pdbx_description
1 polymer ?
#
loop_
_entity_poly.entity_id
_entity_poly.type
_entity_poly.pdbx_seq_one_letter_code
_entity_poly.pdbx_strand_id
1 'polypeptide(L)'
;MDTLKPSLDRDTVYRHTLESIVEGAIRLSNAQFEPSSVLDKLQVKLLQASPGDTGWEIFSLHYQLEPPLNSVIDTKAQDKYRRIFHLLWKLKRVESALCEAWRQHRASTAYRLSEKIPLLSRDLHSANLTRNAMWHLITNLSNYMMFEVLEESWTTLQKQLNAAENLDEVIGAHNEYLEAIIQKALLDEDTKEVLDKLHSVLDLVIRFCQVQDEIFVDAFTEVTRRQELSKELEKRGDWGLDLEPDAGVSDGTLHKLRSLTKDYNEEFESLTEVLVMTKSSNRNLSFLNFRLDFNNYYKYQHGGISAY
;
A
#
# COMPACT_ATOMS: atom_id res chain seq x y z
N MET A 1 2.16 -1.41 11.84
CA MET A 1 1.42 -0.41 11.04
C MET A 1 0.42 0.33 11.92
N ASP A 2 -0.53 -0.37 12.53
CA ASP A 2 -1.64 0.25 13.29
C ASP A 2 -1.18 1.15 14.44
N THR A 3 -0.13 0.77 15.17
CA THR A 3 0.43 1.57 16.26
C THR A 3 1.26 2.77 15.78
N LEU A 4 1.82 2.69 14.57
CA LEU A 4 2.64 3.76 13.99
C LEU A 4 1.78 4.81 13.28
N LYS A 5 0.68 4.39 12.65
CA LYS A 5 -0.19 5.25 11.83
C LYS A 5 -0.53 6.60 12.49
N PRO A 6 -1.02 6.67 13.75
CA PRO A 6 -1.38 7.95 14.38
C PRO A 6 -0.20 8.91 14.61
N SER A 7 1.04 8.41 14.59
CA SER A 7 2.25 9.22 14.73
C SER A 7 2.82 9.63 13.37
N LEU A 8 2.60 8.83 12.33
CA LEU A 8 3.07 9.09 10.97
C LEU A 8 2.13 9.98 10.16
N ASP A 9 0.83 9.98 10.48
CA ASP A 9 -0.16 10.88 9.87
C ASP A 9 -0.03 12.34 10.38
N ARG A 10 0.84 12.61 11.36
CA ARG A 10 1.09 13.97 11.89
C ARG A 10 2.16 14.69 11.09
N ASP A 11 2.03 16.01 11.00
CA ASP A 11 3.02 16.88 10.33
C ASP A 11 4.41 16.82 11.00
N THR A 12 4.46 16.65 12.32
CA THR A 12 5.71 16.56 13.09
C THR A 12 5.92 15.15 13.62
N VAL A 13 7.00 14.50 13.16
CA VAL A 13 7.37 13.14 13.54
C VAL A 13 8.61 13.17 14.42
N TYR A 14 8.52 12.60 15.62
CA TYR A 14 9.63 12.55 16.57
C TYR A 14 10.25 11.15 16.63
N ARG A 15 11.57 11.08 16.44
CA ARG A 15 12.34 9.83 16.44
C ARG A 15 12.11 8.99 17.72
N HIS A 16 12.24 9.60 18.90
CA HIS A 16 12.11 8.91 20.19
C HIS A 16 10.70 8.30 20.39
N THR A 17 9.66 8.95 19.88
CA THR A 17 8.29 8.42 19.94
C THR A 17 8.16 7.18 19.05
N LEU A 18 8.72 7.22 17.84
CA LEU A 18 8.71 6.07 16.95
C LEU A 18 9.55 4.91 17.48
N GLU A 19 10.71 5.18 18.08
CA GLU A 19 11.54 4.17 18.73
C GLU A 19 10.75 3.44 19.83
N SER A 20 10.07 4.19 20.71
CA SER A 20 9.22 3.61 21.75
C SER A 20 8.07 2.78 21.18
N ILE A 21 7.44 3.22 20.08
CA ILE A 21 6.37 2.45 19.40
C ILE A 21 6.92 1.17 18.77
N VAL A 22 8.10 1.22 18.14
CA VAL A 22 8.75 0.06 17.54
C VAL A 22 9.16 -0.95 18.61
N GLU A 23 9.74 -0.51 19.73
CA GLU A 23 10.02 -1.39 20.88
C GLU A 23 8.75 -2.05 21.42
N GLY A 24 7.67 -1.28 21.55
CA GLY A 24 6.35 -1.81 21.91
C GLY A 24 5.85 -2.85 20.92
N ALA A 25 5.99 -2.59 19.61
CA ALA A 25 5.59 -3.52 18.56
C ALA A 25 6.43 -4.81 18.56
N ILE A 26 7.73 -4.73 18.85
CA ILE A 26 8.60 -5.91 19.00
C ILE A 26 8.08 -6.79 20.13
N ARG A 27 7.78 -6.20 21.30
CA ARG A 27 7.24 -6.92 22.48
C ARG A 27 5.86 -7.54 22.24
N LEU A 28 5.04 -6.91 21.39
CA LEU A 28 3.72 -7.42 21.02
C LEU A 28 3.75 -8.49 19.93
N SER A 29 4.93 -8.77 19.35
CA SER A 29 5.10 -9.71 18.25
C SER A 29 5.96 -10.90 18.66
N ASN A 30 6.01 -11.94 17.82
CA ASN A 30 6.93 -13.06 18.01
C ASN A 30 8.41 -12.67 17.86
N ALA A 31 8.72 -11.47 17.38
CA ALA A 31 10.11 -10.97 17.35
C ALA A 31 10.70 -10.80 18.76
N GLN A 32 9.89 -10.78 19.83
CA GLN A 32 10.39 -10.78 21.21
C GLN A 32 11.27 -11.99 21.55
N PHE A 33 11.17 -13.09 20.80
CA PHE A 33 11.95 -14.31 21.01
C PHE A 33 13.27 -14.31 20.22
N GLU A 34 13.53 -13.30 19.39
CA GLU A 34 14.80 -13.15 18.70
C GLU A 34 15.92 -12.78 19.68
N PRO A 35 17.17 -13.17 19.40
CA PRO A 35 18.31 -12.84 20.24
C PRO A 35 18.46 -11.32 20.44
N SER A 36 18.84 -10.90 21.65
CA SER A 36 19.13 -9.48 21.95
C SER A 36 20.19 -8.90 21.01
N SER A 37 21.15 -9.71 20.56
CA SER A 37 22.17 -9.31 19.58
C SER A 37 21.63 -8.90 18.21
N VAL A 38 20.38 -9.24 17.89
CA VAL A 38 19.65 -8.82 16.68
C VAL A 38 18.76 -7.62 16.99
N LEU A 39 18.02 -7.68 18.10
CA LEU A 39 17.08 -6.61 18.48
C LEU A 39 17.78 -5.29 18.81
N ASP A 40 18.93 -5.34 19.50
CA ASP A 40 19.70 -4.15 19.90
C ASP A 40 20.29 -3.40 18.69
N LYS A 41 20.40 -4.06 17.54
CA LYS A 41 20.91 -3.48 16.28
C LYS A 41 19.82 -2.79 15.47
N LEU A 42 18.55 -3.03 15.76
CA LEU A 42 17.45 -2.42 15.03
C LEU A 42 17.15 -1.02 15.58
N GLN A 43 17.30 -0.01 14.73
CA GLN A 43 17.07 1.39 15.08
C GLN A 43 16.09 2.06 14.12
N VAL A 44 15.38 3.07 14.61
CA VAL A 44 14.55 3.94 13.77
C VAL A 44 15.43 5.06 13.23
N LYS A 45 15.38 5.27 11.92
CA LYS A 45 16.05 6.37 11.22
C LYS A 45 15.01 7.20 10.48
N LEU A 46 15.05 8.51 10.67
CA LEU A 46 14.28 9.46 9.88
C LEU A 46 15.15 9.96 8.73
N LEU A 47 14.62 9.90 7.51
CA LEU A 47 15.30 10.42 6.33
C LEU A 47 15.15 11.94 6.24
N GLN A 48 15.90 12.56 5.32
CA GLN A 48 15.72 13.97 5.05
C GLN A 48 14.39 14.18 4.33
N ALA A 49 13.50 14.96 4.94
CA ALA A 49 12.19 15.26 4.37
C ALA A 49 12.31 16.20 3.15
N SER A 50 11.61 15.86 2.08
CA SER A 50 11.37 16.73 0.93
C SER A 50 10.05 17.51 1.13
N PRO A 51 9.86 18.65 0.44
CA PRO A 51 8.61 19.40 0.52
C PRO A 51 7.43 18.52 0.06
N GLY A 52 6.48 18.25 0.96
CA GLY A 52 5.30 17.42 0.70
C GLY A 52 5.38 15.98 1.23
N ASP A 53 6.53 15.57 1.78
CA ASP A 53 6.66 14.24 2.40
C ASP A 53 5.87 14.17 3.72
N THR A 54 5.17 13.06 3.93
CA THR A 54 4.53 12.75 5.21
C THR A 54 5.44 11.87 6.05
N GLY A 55 5.06 11.60 7.30
CA GLY A 55 5.83 10.70 8.17
C GLY A 55 6.07 9.33 7.57
N TRP A 56 5.20 8.89 6.66
CA TRP A 56 5.27 7.60 5.99
C TRP A 56 6.45 7.45 5.03
N GLU A 57 6.85 8.52 4.35
CA GLU A 57 7.98 8.54 3.41
C GLU A 57 9.32 8.75 4.15
N ILE A 58 9.27 9.42 5.29
CA ILE A 58 10.46 9.76 6.10
C ILE A 58 10.90 8.58 6.99
N PHE A 59 9.96 7.75 7.41
CA PHE A 59 10.23 6.62 8.31
C PHE A 59 11.07 5.53 7.64
N SER A 60 12.17 5.14 8.29
CA SER A 60 13.03 4.05 7.86
C SER A 60 13.53 3.23 9.05
N LEU A 61 13.72 1.92 8.85
CA LEU A 61 14.41 1.06 9.80
C LEU A 61 15.87 0.92 9.37
N HIS A 62 16.78 1.03 10.34
CA HIS A 62 18.22 0.89 10.12
C HIS A 62 18.77 -0.23 11.00
N TYR A 63 19.52 -1.14 10.39
CA TYR A 63 20.19 -2.21 11.10
C TYR A 63 21.66 -1.86 11.30
N GLN A 64 22.05 -1.52 12.53
CA GLN A 64 23.41 -1.13 12.87
C GLN A 64 24.33 -2.36 12.88
N LEU A 65 25.20 -2.44 11.88
CA LEU A 65 26.19 -3.51 11.76
C LEU A 65 27.54 -3.06 12.28
N GLU A 66 28.08 -3.82 13.22
CA GLU A 66 29.43 -3.64 13.77
C GLU A 66 30.40 -4.64 13.14
N PRO A 67 31.71 -4.35 13.15
CA PRO A 67 32.73 -5.33 12.77
C PRO A 67 32.60 -6.63 13.59
N PRO A 68 32.76 -7.82 12.97
CA PRO A 68 33.25 -8.05 11.61
C PRO A 68 32.15 -8.17 10.52
N LEU A 69 30.87 -8.06 10.87
CA LEU A 69 29.77 -8.35 9.93
C LEU A 69 29.61 -7.28 8.84
N ASN A 70 30.05 -6.06 9.12
CA ASN A 70 30.08 -4.97 8.15
C ASN A 70 31.04 -5.21 6.98
N SER A 71 31.98 -6.17 7.11
CA SER A 71 32.85 -6.59 6.00
C SER A 71 32.09 -7.39 4.94
N VAL A 72 31.01 -8.09 5.34
CA VAL A 72 30.16 -8.85 4.42
C VAL A 72 29.01 -8.00 3.93
N ILE A 73 28.33 -7.30 4.84
CA ILE A 73 27.22 -6.40 4.53
C ILE A 73 27.74 -4.97 4.57
N ASP A 74 28.22 -4.52 3.42
CA ASP A 74 28.78 -3.18 3.25
C ASP A 74 27.68 -2.09 3.23
N THR A 75 28.11 -0.83 3.18
CA THR A 75 27.18 0.31 3.12
C THR A 75 26.32 0.30 1.86
N LYS A 76 26.84 -0.22 0.73
CA LYS A 76 26.08 -0.32 -0.52
C LYS A 76 24.97 -1.35 -0.41
N ALA A 77 25.22 -2.49 0.24
CA ALA A 77 24.21 -3.49 0.53
C ALA A 77 23.12 -2.92 1.45
N GLN A 78 23.49 -2.18 2.49
CA GLN A 78 22.52 -1.49 3.36
C GLN A 78 21.64 -0.50 2.60
N ASP A 79 22.20 0.22 1.61
CA ASP A 79 21.43 1.12 0.76
C ASP A 79 20.44 0.35 -0.12
N LYS A 80 20.83 -0.79 -0.69
CA LYS A 80 19.92 -1.68 -1.43
C LYS A 80 18.79 -2.19 -0.55
N TYR A 81 19.10 -2.69 0.66
CA TYR A 81 18.09 -3.12 1.62
C TYR A 81 17.11 -2.00 1.98
N ARG A 82 17.61 -0.76 2.13
CA ARG A 82 16.75 0.40 2.40
C ARG A 82 15.79 0.70 1.24
N ARG A 83 16.25 0.60 -0.01
CA ARG A 83 15.39 0.76 -1.20
C ARG A 83 14.30 -0.32 -1.25
N ILE A 84 14.68 -1.58 -1.02
CA ILE A 84 13.75 -2.72 -0.95
C ILE A 84 12.72 -2.49 0.18
N PHE A 85 13.18 -2.07 1.35
CA PHE A 85 12.33 -1.77 2.50
C PHE A 85 11.29 -0.71 2.17
N HIS A 86 11.65 0.42 1.56
CA HIS A 86 10.67 1.47 1.25
C HIS A 86 9.61 1.02 0.24
N LEU A 87 9.98 0.22 -0.77
CA LEU A 87 9.00 -0.34 -1.70
C LEU A 87 8.00 -1.24 -0.97
N LEU A 88 8.49 -2.19 -0.17
CA LEU A 88 7.65 -3.10 0.62
C LEU A 88 6.81 -2.35 1.65
N TRP A 89 7.38 -1.30 2.27
CA TRP A 89 6.70 -0.44 3.23
C TRP A 89 5.54 0.33 2.58
N LYS A 90 5.77 0.94 1.41
CA LYS A 90 4.73 1.63 0.63
C LYS A 90 3.62 0.65 0.23
N LEU A 91 3.99 -0.53 -0.27
CA LEU A 91 3.02 -1.57 -0.62
C LEU A 91 2.18 -2.00 0.58
N LYS A 92 2.81 -2.20 1.74
CA LYS A 92 2.10 -2.59 2.97
C LYS A 92 1.20 -1.48 3.51
N ARG A 93 1.59 -0.21 3.36
CA ARG A 93 0.75 0.95 3.70
C ARG A 93 -0.51 0.97 2.86
N VAL A 94 -0.38 0.78 1.55
CA VAL A 94 -1.53 0.76 0.62
C VAL A 94 -2.47 -0.40 0.93
N GLU A 95 -1.92 -1.60 1.15
CA GLU A 95 -2.71 -2.78 1.57
C GLU A 95 -3.49 -2.50 2.87
N SER A 96 -2.84 -1.92 3.88
CA SER A 96 -3.47 -1.55 5.15
C SER A 96 -4.57 -0.50 4.97
N ALA A 97 -4.35 0.52 4.13
CA ALA A 97 -5.34 1.54 3.83
C ALA A 97 -6.58 0.96 3.13
N LEU A 98 -6.40 0.06 2.16
CA LEU A 98 -7.51 -0.64 1.49
C LEU A 98 -8.28 -1.56 2.44
N CYS A 99 -7.60 -2.27 3.34
CA CYS A 99 -8.22 -3.08 4.39
C CYS A 99 -9.10 -2.23 5.31
N GLU A 100 -8.62 -1.05 5.71
CA GLU A 100 -9.39 -0.13 6.54
C GLU A 100 -10.63 0.39 5.81
N ALA A 101 -10.46 0.85 4.56
CA ALA A 101 -11.55 1.33 3.72
C ALA A 101 -12.61 0.24 3.47
N TRP A 102 -12.17 -1.02 3.32
CA TRP A 102 -13.07 -2.17 3.22
C TRP A 102 -13.83 -2.41 4.53
N ARG A 103 -13.14 -2.37 5.67
CA ARG A 103 -13.73 -2.55 6.99
C ARG A 103 -14.83 -1.52 7.23
N GLN A 104 -14.56 -0.25 6.95
CA GLN A 104 -15.54 0.83 7.06
C GLN A 104 -16.75 0.60 6.15
N HIS A 105 -16.52 0.22 4.89
CA HIS A 105 -17.59 -0.09 3.96
C HIS A 105 -18.45 -1.30 4.40
N ARG A 106 -17.83 -2.32 5.02
CA ARG A 106 -18.53 -3.55 5.47
C ARG A 106 -19.16 -3.47 6.85
N ALA A 107 -18.70 -2.58 7.74
CA ALA A 107 -19.16 -2.44 9.12
C ALA A 107 -20.59 -1.85 9.22
N SER A 108 -21.52 -2.33 8.39
CA SER A 108 -22.91 -1.89 8.26
C SER A 108 -23.09 -0.45 7.78
N THR A 109 -22.01 0.33 7.63
CA THR A 109 -22.03 1.74 7.25
C THR A 109 -22.57 1.93 5.84
N ALA A 110 -22.02 1.27 4.82
CA ALA A 110 -22.48 1.49 3.43
C ALA A 110 -23.95 1.07 3.21
N TYR A 111 -24.40 -0.05 3.79
CA TYR A 111 -25.78 -0.50 3.67
C TYR A 111 -26.76 0.45 4.38
N ARG A 112 -26.49 0.80 5.64
CA ARG A 112 -27.32 1.74 6.41
C ARG A 112 -27.34 3.14 5.78
N LEU A 113 -26.20 3.60 5.28
CA LEU A 113 -26.11 4.87 4.56
C LEU A 113 -26.88 4.80 3.25
N SER A 114 -26.81 3.70 2.49
CA SER A 114 -27.56 3.56 1.23
C SER A 114 -29.09 3.53 1.44
N GLU A 115 -29.55 2.99 2.58
CA GLU A 115 -30.96 3.00 2.96
C GLU A 115 -31.43 4.40 3.40
N LYS A 116 -30.59 5.11 4.17
CA LYS A 116 -30.93 6.44 4.73
C LYS A 116 -30.66 7.59 3.75
N ILE A 117 -29.75 7.40 2.79
CA ILE A 117 -29.30 8.37 1.79
C ILE A 117 -29.20 7.64 0.43
N PRO A 118 -30.33 7.44 -0.27
CA PRO A 118 -30.35 6.73 -1.55
C PRO A 118 -29.47 7.37 -2.63
N LEU A 119 -29.29 8.69 -2.59
CA LEU A 119 -28.46 9.47 -3.52
C LEU A 119 -27.00 8.99 -3.55
N LEU A 120 -26.49 8.48 -2.44
CA LEU A 120 -25.10 8.05 -2.29
C LEU A 120 -24.86 6.59 -2.75
N SER A 121 -25.93 5.81 -2.93
CA SER A 121 -25.87 4.37 -3.22
C SER A 121 -25.08 4.06 -4.50
N ARG A 122 -25.31 4.83 -5.58
CA ARG A 122 -24.62 4.63 -6.86
C ARG A 122 -23.12 4.89 -6.74
N ASP A 123 -22.73 5.99 -6.08
CA ASP A 123 -21.34 6.36 -5.94
C ASP A 123 -20.58 5.39 -5.02
N LEU A 124 -21.21 4.92 -3.93
CA LEU A 124 -20.64 3.89 -3.06
C LEU A 124 -20.48 2.55 -3.78
N HIS A 125 -21.46 2.16 -4.60
CA HIS A 125 -21.35 0.96 -5.41
C HIS A 125 -20.18 1.04 -6.39
N SER A 126 -20.08 2.16 -7.13
CA SER A 126 -18.97 2.39 -8.05
C SER A 126 -17.62 2.40 -7.33
N ALA A 127 -17.51 3.08 -6.19
CA ALA A 127 -16.31 3.11 -5.36
C ALA A 127 -15.92 1.70 -4.87
N ASN A 128 -16.89 0.87 -4.52
CA ASN A 128 -16.63 -0.51 -4.13
C ASN A 128 -16.04 -1.32 -5.29
N LEU A 129 -16.55 -1.16 -6.52
CA LEU A 129 -15.98 -1.84 -7.69
C LEU A 129 -14.54 -1.42 -7.94
N THR A 130 -14.27 -0.11 -7.94
CA THR A 130 -12.91 0.44 -8.09
C THR A 130 -11.98 -0.08 -7.00
N ARG A 131 -12.41 -0.06 -5.74
CA ARG A 131 -11.62 -0.60 -4.63
C ARG A 131 -11.29 -2.08 -4.80
N ASN A 132 -12.23 -2.89 -5.30
CA ASN A 132 -11.95 -4.31 -5.57
C ASN A 132 -10.88 -4.48 -6.65
N ALA A 133 -10.88 -3.64 -7.69
CA ALA A 133 -9.83 -3.62 -8.70
C ALA A 133 -8.46 -3.20 -8.10
N MET A 134 -8.44 -2.16 -7.26
CA MET A 134 -7.24 -1.75 -6.51
C MET A 134 -6.73 -2.87 -5.62
N TRP A 135 -7.61 -3.55 -4.88
CA TRP A 135 -7.25 -4.69 -4.04
C TRP A 135 -6.65 -5.85 -4.85
N HIS A 136 -7.21 -6.15 -6.01
CA HIS A 136 -6.68 -7.16 -6.92
C HIS A 136 -5.25 -6.84 -7.35
N LEU A 137 -4.97 -5.59 -7.75
CA LEU A 137 -3.62 -5.13 -8.08
C LEU A 137 -2.66 -5.33 -6.91
N ILE A 138 -2.99 -4.78 -5.74
CA ILE A 138 -2.11 -4.82 -4.57
C ILE A 138 -1.85 -6.25 -4.10
N THR A 139 -2.87 -7.11 -4.08
CA THR A 139 -2.71 -8.51 -3.68
C THR A 139 -1.78 -9.26 -4.63
N ASN A 140 -1.94 -9.08 -5.96
CA ASN A 140 -1.08 -9.72 -6.93
C ASN A 140 0.36 -9.22 -6.87
N LEU A 141 0.55 -7.91 -6.69
CA LEU A 141 1.87 -7.31 -6.53
C LEU A 141 2.57 -7.78 -5.25
N SER A 142 1.86 -7.81 -4.12
CA SER A 142 2.39 -8.35 -2.86
C SER A 142 2.77 -9.82 -2.98
N ASN A 143 1.95 -10.62 -3.65
CA ASN A 143 2.25 -12.04 -3.89
C ASN A 143 3.46 -12.21 -4.81
N TYR A 144 3.60 -11.39 -5.85
CA TYR A 144 4.78 -11.39 -6.71
C TYR A 144 6.04 -11.07 -5.90
N MET A 145 6.02 -9.98 -5.14
CA MET A 145 7.14 -9.57 -4.28
C MET A 145 7.50 -10.65 -3.26
N MET A 146 6.52 -11.29 -2.62
CA MET A 146 6.79 -12.31 -1.61
C MET A 146 7.36 -13.59 -2.22
N PHE A 147 6.67 -14.18 -3.21
CA PHE A 147 6.96 -15.53 -3.66
C PHE A 147 7.98 -15.60 -4.81
N GLU A 148 7.87 -14.69 -5.78
CA GLU A 148 8.73 -14.73 -6.98
C GLU A 148 10.03 -13.93 -6.77
N VAL A 149 9.96 -12.85 -5.99
CA VAL A 149 11.14 -12.01 -5.73
C VAL A 149 11.88 -12.46 -4.49
N LEU A 150 11.26 -12.41 -3.31
CA LEU A 150 11.95 -12.63 -2.04
C LEU A 150 12.23 -14.10 -1.77
N GLU A 151 11.23 -14.98 -1.84
CA GLU A 151 11.38 -16.40 -1.49
C GLU A 151 12.33 -17.16 -2.45
N GLU A 152 12.20 -16.92 -3.76
CA GLU A 152 13.07 -17.53 -4.77
C GLU A 152 14.54 -17.09 -4.59
N SER A 153 14.76 -15.78 -4.40
CA SER A 153 16.10 -15.24 -4.18
C SER A 153 16.70 -15.75 -2.86
N TRP A 154 15.89 -15.82 -1.81
CA TRP A 154 16.32 -16.33 -0.50
C TRP A 154 16.72 -17.80 -0.56
N THR A 155 15.91 -18.63 -1.20
CA THR A 155 16.22 -20.06 -1.41
C THR A 155 17.53 -20.24 -2.18
N THR A 156 17.78 -19.37 -3.17
CA THR A 156 19.02 -19.38 -3.96
C THR A 156 20.22 -18.99 -3.10
N LEU A 157 20.11 -17.91 -2.31
CA LEU A 157 21.15 -17.50 -1.36
C LEU A 157 21.48 -18.62 -0.37
N GLN A 158 20.47 -19.26 0.24
CA GLN A 158 20.71 -20.35 1.19
C GLN A 158 21.48 -21.52 0.57
N LYS A 159 21.19 -21.88 -0.68
CA LYS A 159 21.94 -22.93 -1.39
C LYS A 159 23.39 -22.53 -1.63
N GLN A 160 23.62 -21.30 -2.09
CA GLN A 160 24.95 -20.78 -2.34
C GLN A 160 25.76 -20.64 -1.03
N LEU A 161 25.17 -20.14 0.04
CA LEU A 161 25.82 -20.03 1.36
C LEU A 161 26.20 -21.39 1.94
N ASN A 162 25.36 -22.41 1.77
CA ASN A 162 25.68 -23.76 2.24
C ASN A 162 26.78 -24.44 1.42
N ALA A 163 26.99 -24.01 0.17
CA ALA A 163 28.03 -24.52 -0.71
C ALA A 163 29.34 -23.71 -0.65
N ALA A 164 29.32 -22.52 -0.03
CA ALA A 164 30.45 -21.62 0.01
C ALA A 164 31.56 -22.15 0.94
N GLU A 165 32.80 -22.18 0.43
CA GLU A 165 33.97 -22.67 1.16
C GLU A 165 34.81 -21.53 1.77
N ASN A 166 34.62 -20.30 1.29
CA ASN A 166 35.38 -19.12 1.75
C ASN A 166 34.50 -17.87 1.88
N LEU A 167 35.07 -16.83 2.49
CA LEU A 167 34.35 -15.57 2.77
C LEU A 167 34.00 -14.80 1.47
N ASP A 168 34.85 -14.87 0.46
CA ASP A 168 34.63 -14.17 -0.81
C ASP A 168 33.42 -14.76 -1.56
N GLU A 169 33.22 -16.07 -1.50
CA GLU A 169 32.03 -16.75 -2.02
C GLU A 169 30.76 -16.34 -1.27
N VAL A 170 30.83 -16.18 0.06
CA VAL A 170 29.70 -15.66 0.86
C VAL A 170 29.34 -14.23 0.44
N ILE A 171 30.34 -13.36 0.26
CA ILE A 171 30.15 -11.98 -0.20
C ILE A 171 29.59 -11.96 -1.63
N GLY A 172 30.09 -12.82 -2.51
CA GLY A 172 29.60 -12.97 -3.88
C GLY A 172 28.13 -13.37 -3.92
N ALA A 173 27.76 -14.45 -3.21
CA ALA A 173 26.39 -14.94 -3.12
C ALA A 173 25.42 -13.89 -2.54
N HIS A 174 25.86 -13.15 -1.51
CA HIS A 174 25.05 -12.07 -0.93
C HIS A 174 24.82 -10.91 -1.90
N ASN A 175 25.83 -10.52 -2.67
CA ASN A 175 25.69 -9.48 -3.68
C ASN A 175 24.78 -9.92 -4.83
N GLU A 176 24.91 -11.16 -5.30
CA GLU A 176 24.02 -11.75 -6.32
C GLU A 176 22.57 -11.78 -5.84
N TYR A 177 22.34 -12.18 -4.59
CA TYR A 177 21.02 -12.17 -3.96
C TYR A 177 20.39 -10.78 -3.98
N LEU A 178 21.14 -9.75 -3.59
CA LEU A 178 20.64 -8.38 -3.56
C LEU A 178 20.38 -7.83 -4.97
N GLU A 179 21.26 -8.09 -5.93
CA GLU A 179 21.06 -7.67 -7.33
C GLU A 179 19.83 -8.37 -7.94
N ALA A 180 19.64 -9.66 -7.67
CA ALA A 180 18.48 -10.40 -8.12
C ALA A 180 17.18 -9.79 -7.58
N ILE A 181 17.14 -9.41 -6.30
CA ILE A 181 15.98 -8.73 -5.72
C ILE A 181 15.77 -7.37 -6.36
N ILE A 182 16.81 -6.54 -6.51
CA ILE A 182 16.68 -5.20 -7.09
C ILE A 182 16.09 -5.26 -8.51
N GLN A 183 16.61 -6.17 -9.35
CA GLN A 183 16.13 -6.35 -10.73
C GLN A 183 14.69 -6.90 -10.77
N LYS A 184 14.39 -7.93 -9.96
CA LYS A 184 13.04 -8.52 -9.94
C LYS A 184 12.00 -7.60 -9.26
N ALA A 185 12.42 -6.72 -8.35
CA ALA A 185 11.57 -5.78 -7.65
C ALA A 185 11.27 -4.49 -8.43
N LEU A 186 11.71 -4.38 -9.69
CA LEU A 186 11.57 -3.17 -10.53
C LEU A 186 12.35 -1.96 -9.98
N LEU A 187 13.46 -2.18 -9.27
CA LEU A 187 14.27 -1.14 -8.65
C LEU A 187 15.54 -0.80 -9.46
N ASP A 188 15.69 -1.36 -10.66
CA ASP A 188 16.74 -1.03 -11.60
C ASP A 188 16.41 0.24 -12.42
N GLU A 189 17.43 0.84 -13.04
CA GLU A 189 17.24 2.04 -13.86
C GLU A 189 16.45 1.74 -15.14
N ASP A 190 16.52 0.52 -15.67
CA ASP A 190 15.81 0.13 -16.89
C ASP A 190 14.29 0.02 -16.66
N THR A 191 13.85 -0.27 -15.44
CA THR A 191 12.42 -0.35 -15.06
C THR A 191 11.92 0.91 -14.34
N LYS A 192 12.72 1.99 -14.33
CA LYS A 192 12.37 3.21 -13.60
C LYS A 192 11.03 3.80 -14.02
N GLU A 193 10.72 3.80 -15.32
CA GLU A 193 9.44 4.26 -15.84
C GLU A 193 8.26 3.45 -15.27
N VAL A 194 8.42 2.12 -15.19
CA VAL A 194 7.42 1.21 -14.59
C VAL A 194 7.25 1.53 -13.11
N LEU A 195 8.37 1.72 -12.39
CA LEU A 195 8.35 2.01 -10.95
C LEU A 195 7.68 3.36 -10.66
N ASP A 196 7.94 4.39 -11.45
CA ASP A 196 7.33 5.72 -11.31
C ASP A 196 5.82 5.65 -11.54
N LYS A 197 5.38 4.92 -12.57
CA LYS A 197 3.95 4.65 -12.81
C LYS A 197 3.31 3.85 -11.69
N LEU A 198 3.99 2.82 -11.18
CA LEU A 198 3.52 2.05 -10.05
C LEU A 198 3.37 2.94 -8.81
N HIS A 199 4.36 3.77 -8.49
CA HIS A 199 4.28 4.72 -7.38
C HIS A 199 3.09 5.68 -7.53
N SER A 200 2.86 6.23 -8.73
CA SER A 200 1.71 7.09 -9.04
C SER A 200 0.37 6.38 -8.75
N VAL A 201 0.23 5.13 -9.20
CA VAL A 201 -0.96 4.31 -8.94
C VAL A 201 -1.13 4.05 -7.45
N LEU A 202 -0.05 3.68 -6.72
CA LEU A 202 -0.11 3.48 -5.27
C LEU A 202 -0.55 4.75 -4.52
N ASP A 203 -0.09 5.93 -4.95
CA ASP A 203 -0.47 7.21 -4.35
C ASP A 203 -1.92 7.60 -4.68
N LEU A 204 -2.42 7.26 -5.87
CA LEU A 204 -3.84 7.37 -6.21
C LEU A 204 -4.72 6.49 -5.31
N VAL A 205 -4.29 5.25 -5.02
CA VAL A 205 -5.03 4.36 -4.13
C VAL A 205 -5.12 4.92 -2.70
N ILE A 206 -4.02 5.49 -2.18
CA ILE A 206 -4.03 6.13 -0.85
C ILE A 206 -5.01 7.32 -0.84
N ARG A 207 -4.93 8.21 -1.84
CA ARG A 207 -5.85 9.35 -1.96
C ARG A 207 -7.31 8.91 -2.08
N PHE A 208 -7.57 7.86 -2.85
CA PHE A 208 -8.91 7.27 -2.96
C PHE A 208 -9.43 6.79 -1.59
N CYS A 209 -8.60 6.09 -0.81
CA CYS A 209 -8.99 5.62 0.52
C CYS A 209 -9.29 6.79 1.47
N GLN A 210 -8.51 7.88 1.40
CA GLN A 210 -8.73 9.08 2.22
C GLN A 210 -10.05 9.77 1.87
N VAL A 211 -10.33 10.02 0.59
CA VAL A 211 -11.60 10.64 0.15
C VAL A 211 -12.79 9.73 0.47
N GLN A 212 -12.62 8.41 0.35
CA GLN A 212 -13.67 7.47 0.76
C GLN A 212 -13.98 7.55 2.26
N ASP A 213 -12.95 7.67 3.10
CA ASP A 213 -13.12 7.86 4.56
C ASP A 213 -13.84 9.18 4.88
N GLU A 214 -13.45 10.29 4.23
CA GLU A 214 -14.12 11.58 4.34
C GLU A 214 -15.63 11.48 4.02
N ILE A 215 -15.99 10.80 2.93
CA ILE A 215 -17.41 10.58 2.54
C ILE A 215 -18.15 9.78 3.61
N PHE A 216 -17.52 8.76 4.20
CA PHE A 216 -18.15 7.97 5.25
C PHE A 216 -18.36 8.79 6.54
N VAL A 217 -17.40 9.63 6.91
CA VAL A 217 -17.53 10.54 8.06
C VAL A 217 -18.66 11.53 7.82
N ASP A 218 -18.65 12.24 6.69
CA ASP A 218 -19.67 13.22 6.33
C ASP A 218 -21.07 12.58 6.33
N ALA A 219 -21.23 11.46 5.63
CA ALA A 219 -22.51 10.77 5.55
C ALA A 219 -22.98 10.27 6.94
N PHE A 220 -22.07 9.82 7.81
CA PHE A 220 -22.41 9.39 9.16
C PHE A 220 -22.87 10.56 10.05
N THR A 221 -22.21 11.72 9.94
CA THR A 221 -22.62 12.93 10.66
C THR A 221 -24.01 13.39 10.25
N GLU A 222 -24.31 13.37 8.94
CA GLU A 222 -25.64 13.74 8.44
C GLU A 222 -26.72 12.76 8.92
N VAL A 223 -26.45 11.44 8.87
CA VAL A 223 -27.42 10.45 9.36
C VAL A 223 -27.68 10.62 10.85
N THR A 224 -26.65 10.91 11.65
CA THR A 224 -26.80 11.20 13.08
C THR A 224 -27.65 12.45 13.31
N ARG A 225 -27.35 13.54 12.59
CA ARG A 225 -28.10 14.80 12.65
C ARG A 225 -29.59 14.60 12.33
N ARG A 226 -29.92 13.82 11.29
CA ARG A 226 -31.31 13.49 10.93
C ARG A 226 -32.01 12.67 12.00
N GLN A 227 -31.32 11.71 12.62
CA GLN A 227 -31.89 10.91 13.70
C GLN A 227 -32.20 11.76 14.93
N GLU A 228 -31.35 12.73 15.26
CA GLU A 228 -31.58 13.67 16.36
C GLU A 228 -32.78 14.59 16.07
N LEU A 229 -32.83 15.18 14.87
CA LEU A 229 -33.94 16.03 14.46
C LEU A 229 -35.27 15.27 14.42
N SER A 230 -35.27 14.03 13.92
CA SER A 230 -36.45 13.15 13.96
C SER A 230 -36.93 12.97 15.40
N LYS A 231 -36.04 12.63 16.34
CA LYS A 231 -36.39 12.48 17.76
C LYS A 231 -36.93 13.78 18.38
N GLU A 232 -36.46 14.94 17.95
CA GLU A 232 -36.98 16.24 18.41
C GLU A 232 -38.39 16.53 17.86
N LEU A 233 -38.63 16.23 16.59
CA LEU A 233 -39.94 16.37 15.96
C LEU A 233 -40.98 15.42 16.59
N GLU A 234 -40.57 14.17 16.85
CA GLU A 234 -41.38 13.18 17.57
C GLU A 234 -41.79 13.67 18.97
N LYS A 235 -40.87 14.32 19.70
CA LYS A 235 -41.17 14.93 21.01
C LYS A 235 -42.12 16.12 20.92
N ARG A 236 -42.09 16.87 19.81
CA ARG A 236 -42.99 18.01 19.55
C ARG A 236 -44.37 17.56 19.05
N GLY A 237 -44.52 16.30 18.66
CA GLY A 237 -45.77 15.75 18.13
C GLY A 237 -46.01 16.05 16.65
N ASP A 238 -45.00 16.60 15.96
CA ASP A 238 -45.03 16.83 14.52
C ASP A 238 -44.54 15.56 13.80
N TRP A 239 -45.46 14.85 13.17
CA TRP A 239 -45.18 13.63 12.40
C TRP A 239 -45.26 13.92 10.90
N GLY A 240 -44.40 13.27 10.10
CA GLY A 240 -44.54 13.25 8.63
C GLY A 240 -44.00 14.46 7.87
N LEU A 241 -43.09 15.25 8.47
CA LEU A 241 -42.28 16.21 7.71
C LEU A 241 -41.10 15.44 7.11
N ASP A 242 -41.22 15.06 5.83
CA ASP A 242 -40.10 14.50 5.08
C ASP A 242 -39.02 15.57 4.95
N LEU A 243 -37.90 15.37 5.66
CA LEU A 243 -36.70 16.17 5.48
C LEU A 243 -36.26 16.04 4.02
N GLU A 244 -35.93 17.16 3.38
CA GLU A 244 -35.48 17.11 1.98
C GLU A 244 -34.32 16.11 1.83
N PRO A 245 -34.32 15.33 0.73
CA PRO A 245 -33.28 14.35 0.47
C PRO A 245 -31.98 15.07 0.10
N ASP A 246 -31.24 15.53 1.11
CA ASP A 246 -29.86 15.95 0.95
C ASP A 246 -28.96 14.69 1.05
N ALA A 247 -27.84 14.67 0.34
CA ALA A 247 -26.82 13.65 0.54
C ALA A 247 -26.03 13.90 1.84
N GLY A 248 -26.02 15.14 2.36
CA GLY A 248 -25.19 15.54 3.50
C GLY A 248 -23.69 15.43 3.25
N VAL A 249 -23.31 15.12 2.01
CA VAL A 249 -21.95 15.03 1.51
C VAL A 249 -21.80 16.13 0.46
N SER A 250 -20.72 16.89 0.54
CA SER A 250 -20.43 17.93 -0.46
C SER A 250 -20.34 17.32 -1.86
N ASP A 251 -21.04 17.92 -2.83
CA ASP A 251 -20.94 17.52 -4.24
C ASP A 251 -19.49 17.58 -4.75
N GLY A 252 -18.67 18.48 -4.17
CA GLY A 252 -17.24 18.53 -4.44
C GLY A 252 -16.47 17.28 -4.01
N THR A 253 -16.82 16.67 -2.87
CA THR A 253 -16.18 15.43 -2.39
C THR A 253 -16.58 14.24 -3.26
N LEU A 254 -17.85 14.17 -3.68
CA LEU A 254 -18.32 13.15 -4.62
C LEU A 254 -17.67 13.30 -6.00
N HIS A 255 -17.48 14.54 -6.46
CA HIS A 255 -16.75 14.82 -7.70
C HIS A 255 -15.30 14.34 -7.61
N LYS A 256 -14.59 14.62 -6.49
CA LYS A 256 -13.22 14.12 -6.25
C LYS A 256 -13.15 12.60 -6.27
N LEU A 257 -14.11 11.90 -5.67
CA LEU A 257 -14.14 10.43 -5.69
C LEU A 257 -14.30 9.88 -7.12
N ARG A 258 -15.18 10.51 -7.92
CA ARG A 258 -15.40 10.13 -9.32
C ARG A 258 -14.18 10.43 -10.19
N SER A 259 -13.53 11.58 -9.99
CA SER A 259 -12.30 11.91 -10.70
C SER A 259 -11.17 10.94 -10.34
N LEU A 260 -10.96 10.63 -9.05
CA LEU A 260 -9.93 9.67 -8.63
C LEU A 260 -10.18 8.26 -9.18
N THR A 261 -11.44 7.83 -9.28
CA THR A 261 -11.79 6.57 -9.93
C THR A 261 -11.36 6.56 -11.40
N LYS A 262 -11.60 7.67 -12.11
CA LYS A 262 -11.22 7.82 -13.51
C LYS A 262 -9.70 7.85 -13.67
N ASP A 263 -9.03 8.69 -12.88
CA ASP A 263 -7.57 8.84 -12.88
C ASP A 263 -6.88 7.49 -12.59
N TYR A 264 -7.41 6.71 -11.64
CA TYR A 264 -6.90 5.37 -11.35
C TYR A 264 -7.02 4.43 -12.56
N ASN A 265 -8.16 4.42 -13.26
CA ASN A 265 -8.32 3.55 -14.43
C ASN A 265 -7.36 3.95 -15.56
N GLU A 266 -7.22 5.24 -15.85
CA GLU A 266 -6.30 5.74 -16.88
C GLU A 266 -4.82 5.44 -16.55
N GLU A 267 -4.40 5.66 -15.30
CA GLU A 267 -3.03 5.35 -14.87
C GLU A 267 -2.78 3.85 -14.78
N PHE A 268 -3.78 3.05 -14.41
CA PHE A 268 -3.68 1.60 -14.39
C PHE A 268 -3.54 1.03 -15.81
N GLU A 269 -4.32 1.53 -16.77
CA GLU A 269 -4.19 1.19 -18.19
C GLU A 269 -2.78 1.53 -18.69
N SER A 270 -2.32 2.76 -18.45
CA SER A 270 -0.96 3.18 -18.80
C SER A 270 0.11 2.27 -18.17
N LEU A 271 -0.03 1.90 -16.90
CA LEU A 271 0.88 0.97 -16.23
C LEU A 271 0.89 -0.40 -16.92
N THR A 272 -0.27 -0.94 -17.29
CA THR A 272 -0.35 -2.23 -17.99
C THR A 272 0.29 -2.18 -19.37
N GLU A 273 0.14 -1.07 -20.11
CA GLU A 273 0.80 -0.87 -21.41
C GLU A 273 2.32 -0.86 -21.28
N VAL A 274 2.86 -0.07 -20.34
CA VAL A 274 4.31 0.00 -20.10
C VAL A 274 4.82 -1.38 -19.68
N LEU A 275 4.12 -2.09 -18.79
CA LEU A 275 4.49 -3.46 -18.38
C LEU A 275 4.51 -4.45 -19.56
N VAL A 276 3.59 -4.31 -20.53
CA VAL A 276 3.60 -5.13 -21.76
C VAL A 276 4.78 -4.76 -22.65
N MET A 277 5.13 -3.49 -22.79
CA MET A 277 6.28 -3.06 -23.60
C MET A 277 7.60 -3.55 -23.02
N THR A 278 7.79 -3.42 -21.70
CA THR A 278 9.00 -3.89 -20.99
C THR A 278 9.11 -5.42 -20.92
N LYS A 279 8.01 -6.16 -21.14
CA LYS A 279 8.00 -7.64 -21.24
C LYS A 279 8.98 -8.16 -22.29
N SER A 280 9.16 -7.43 -23.38
CA SER A 280 10.05 -7.83 -24.48
C SER A 280 11.53 -7.92 -24.05
N SER A 281 11.90 -7.20 -22.99
CA SER A 281 13.28 -7.14 -22.48
C SER A 281 13.50 -8.02 -21.25
N ASN A 282 12.47 -8.24 -20.40
CA ASN A 282 12.64 -8.89 -19.10
C ASN A 282 11.65 -10.05 -18.86
N ARG A 283 12.18 -11.28 -18.84
CA ARG A 283 11.40 -12.52 -18.61
C ARG A 283 10.68 -12.56 -17.25
N ASN A 284 11.24 -11.89 -16.23
CA ASN A 284 10.66 -11.80 -14.90
C ASN A 284 9.36 -10.96 -14.86
N LEU A 285 9.22 -10.00 -15.79
CA LEU A 285 8.03 -9.15 -15.89
C LEU A 285 6.87 -9.82 -16.63
N SER A 286 7.17 -10.85 -17.43
CA SER A 286 6.16 -11.68 -18.06
C SER A 286 5.27 -12.40 -17.04
N PHE A 287 5.82 -12.78 -15.87
CA PHE A 287 5.06 -13.44 -14.81
C PHE A 287 4.17 -12.47 -14.04
N LEU A 288 4.67 -11.26 -13.72
CA LEU A 288 3.86 -10.22 -13.08
C LEU A 288 2.68 -9.84 -13.96
N ASN A 289 2.91 -9.63 -15.26
CA ASN A 289 1.86 -9.32 -16.22
C ASN A 289 0.81 -10.45 -16.33
N PHE A 290 1.28 -11.71 -16.42
CA PHE A 290 0.38 -12.86 -16.41
C PHE A 290 -0.49 -12.96 -15.14
N ARG A 291 0.05 -12.63 -13.96
CA ARG A 291 -0.73 -12.61 -12.72
C ARG A 291 -1.71 -11.43 -12.66
N LEU A 292 -1.31 -10.25 -13.13
CA LEU A 292 -2.16 -9.06 -13.14
C LEU A 292 -3.36 -9.21 -14.07
N ASP A 293 -3.22 -9.92 -15.20
CA ASP A 293 -4.29 -10.19 -16.15
C ASP A 293 -4.57 -11.69 -16.31
N PHE A 294 -4.55 -12.43 -15.20
CA PHE A 294 -4.75 -13.89 -15.22
C PHE A 294 -6.08 -14.31 -15.87
N ASN A 295 -7.13 -13.51 -15.66
CA ASN A 295 -8.46 -13.75 -16.22
C ASN A 295 -8.70 -13.06 -17.57
N ASN A 296 -7.69 -12.41 -18.17
CA ASN A 296 -7.81 -11.57 -19.37
C ASN A 296 -8.88 -10.46 -19.23
N TYR A 297 -9.23 -10.08 -18.00
CA TYR A 297 -10.28 -9.10 -17.71
C TYR A 297 -10.00 -7.77 -18.41
N TYR A 298 -8.74 -7.32 -18.36
CA TYR A 298 -8.32 -6.06 -18.96
C TYR A 298 -8.22 -6.17 -20.48
N LYS A 299 -7.80 -7.33 -21.02
CA LYS A 299 -7.85 -7.59 -22.47
C LYS A 299 -9.26 -7.60 -23.06
N TYR A 300 -10.26 -8.07 -22.30
CA TYR A 300 -11.65 -8.10 -22.76
C TYR A 300 -12.35 -6.74 -22.66
N GLN A 301 -11.97 -5.87 -21.71
CA GLN A 301 -12.50 -4.50 -21.65
C GLN A 301 -11.99 -3.62 -22.78
N HIS A 302 -10.76 -3.83 -23.26
CA HIS A 302 -10.15 -3.00 -24.31
C HIS A 302 -10.24 -3.58 -25.73
N GLY A 303 -11.07 -4.61 -25.95
CA GLY A 303 -11.26 -5.15 -27.29
C GLY A 303 -9.98 -5.78 -27.85
N GLY A 304 -9.48 -6.82 -27.19
CA GLY A 304 -8.68 -7.87 -27.83
C GLY A 304 -7.37 -7.42 -28.48
N ILE A 305 -6.34 -7.18 -27.67
CA ILE A 305 -4.97 -7.38 -28.13
C ILE A 305 -4.54 -8.78 -27.67
N SER A 306 -4.90 -9.75 -28.50
CA SER A 306 -4.34 -11.10 -28.47
C SER A 306 -2.97 -11.05 -29.14
N ALA A 307 -1.92 -11.24 -28.37
CA ALA A 307 -0.63 -11.66 -28.90
C ALA A 307 -0.07 -12.73 -27.96
N TYR A 308 -0.35 -13.99 -28.35
CA TYR A 308 0.51 -15.13 -28.03
C TYR A 308 1.94 -14.85 -28.51
#